data_AF-A0A1Y6G8Y9-F1
#
_entry.id   AF-A0A1Y6G8Y9-F1
#
_cell.length_a   1.000
_cell.length_b   1.000
_cell.length_c   1.000
_cell.angle_alpha   90.00
_cell.angle_beta   90.00
_cell.angle_gamma   90.00
#
_symmetry.space_group_name_H-M   'P 1'
#
loop_
_entity.id
_entity.type
_entity.pdbx_description
1 polymer ?
#
loop_
_entity_poly.entity_id
_entity_poly.type
_entity_poly.pdbx_seq_one_letter_code
_entity_poly.pdbx_strand_id
1 'polypeptide(L)'
;MTHPALKMYDYHIWANGVIIDRLKELPQNIYHKEIQTGFSSVSKVLSHIYLTDYAWFDIISGKSMNEAISTTNQLREQIETKSIEEMKKIFLDLSECYKELLNSQENIEKVIVVDNPYAGLLETSVSETVLHVVTHGSYHRGNIATMLRQMGHTSVMQDYGLYLFMPQTS
;
A
#
# COMPACT_ATOMS: atom_id res chain seq x y z
N MET A 1 25.41 1.57 3.78
CA MET A 1 24.42 0.47 3.81
C MET A 1 23.06 1.08 3.58
N THR A 2 22.23 0.51 2.69
CA THR A 2 20.86 1.00 2.45
C THR A 2 20.03 0.83 3.72
N HIS A 3 19.31 1.87 4.11
CA HIS A 3 18.50 1.89 5.34
C HIS A 3 17.46 0.74 5.33
N PRO A 4 17.23 0.02 6.44
CA PRO A 4 16.28 -1.09 6.48
C PRO A 4 14.86 -0.72 6.00
N ALA A 5 14.41 0.50 6.29
CA ALA A 5 13.11 0.99 5.83
C ALA A 5 12.99 1.02 4.30
N LEU A 6 14.05 1.39 3.58
CA LEU A 6 14.05 1.40 2.11
C LEU A 6 13.89 -0.03 1.55
N LYS A 7 14.58 -1.01 2.16
CA LYS A 7 14.41 -2.43 1.80
C LYS A 7 13.00 -2.93 2.07
N MET A 8 12.39 -2.48 3.17
CA MET A 8 11.00 -2.81 3.49
C MET A 8 10.03 -2.18 2.49
N TYR A 9 10.34 -1.00 1.96
CA TYR A 9 9.54 -0.38 0.90
C TYR A 9 9.64 -1.16 -0.42
N ASP A 10 10.84 -1.62 -0.81
CA ASP A 10 11.00 -2.52 -1.97
C ASP A 10 10.19 -3.81 -1.81
N TYR A 11 10.20 -4.40 -0.62
CA TYR A 11 9.34 -5.54 -0.28
C TYR A 11 7.86 -5.21 -0.45
N HIS A 12 7.39 -4.05 0.02
CA HIS A 12 5.99 -3.66 -0.11
C HIS A 12 5.54 -3.51 -1.56
N ILE A 13 6.40 -2.93 -2.42
CA ILE A 13 6.16 -2.85 -3.86
C ILE A 13 6.03 -4.25 -4.46
N TRP A 14 6.99 -5.13 -4.16
CA TRP A 14 6.96 -6.51 -4.62
C TRP A 14 5.68 -7.23 -4.15
N ALA A 15 5.32 -7.12 -2.88
CA ALA A 15 4.15 -7.78 -2.30
C ALA A 15 2.84 -7.28 -2.92
N ASN A 16 2.73 -5.97 -3.19
CA ASN A 16 1.60 -5.39 -3.93
C ASN A 16 1.54 -5.95 -5.35
N GLY A 17 2.66 -6.00 -6.07
CA GLY A 17 2.74 -6.58 -7.41
C GLY A 17 2.29 -8.04 -7.44
N VAL A 18 2.78 -8.85 -6.50
CA VAL A 18 2.46 -10.28 -6.38
C VAL A 18 0.97 -10.52 -6.15
N ILE A 19 0.32 -9.79 -5.23
CA ILE A 19 -1.13 -9.97 -5.01
C ILE A 19 -1.95 -9.47 -6.20
N ILE A 20 -1.56 -8.36 -6.83
CA ILE A 20 -2.25 -7.82 -8.00
C ILE A 20 -2.16 -8.80 -9.17
N ASP A 21 -1.00 -9.38 -9.43
CA ASP A 21 -0.84 -10.37 -10.49
C ASP A 21 -1.62 -11.64 -10.19
N ARG A 22 -1.69 -12.08 -8.93
CA ARG A 22 -2.57 -13.18 -8.56
C ARG A 22 -4.05 -12.89 -8.82
N LEU A 23 -4.51 -11.66 -8.56
CA LEU A 23 -5.90 -11.27 -8.81
C LEU A 23 -6.24 -11.26 -10.31
N LYS A 24 -5.28 -10.94 -11.18
CA LYS A 24 -5.46 -10.94 -12.64
C LYS A 24 -5.62 -12.34 -13.24
N GLU A 25 -5.13 -13.37 -12.56
CA GLU A 25 -5.28 -14.77 -12.98
C GLU A 25 -6.66 -15.35 -12.63
N LEU A 26 -7.42 -14.68 -11.76
CA LEU A 26 -8.73 -15.14 -11.30
C LEU A 26 -9.85 -14.67 -12.25
N PRO A 27 -11.04 -15.29 -12.20
CA PRO A 27 -12.19 -14.79 -12.93
C PRO A 27 -12.46 -13.31 -12.60
N GLN A 28 -12.63 -12.49 -13.65
CA GLN A 28 -12.69 -11.03 -13.53
C GLN A 28 -13.76 -10.53 -12.55
N ASN A 29 -14.87 -11.26 -12.41
CA ASN A 29 -15.95 -10.91 -11.50
C ASN A 29 -15.55 -10.98 -10.02
N ILE A 30 -14.51 -11.74 -9.65
CA ILE A 30 -14.05 -11.90 -8.26
C ILE A 30 -13.57 -10.58 -7.67
N TYR A 31 -12.93 -9.73 -8.48
CA TYR A 31 -12.31 -8.50 -7.99
C TYR A 31 -13.34 -7.50 -7.41
N HIS A 32 -14.51 -7.39 -8.04
CA HIS A 32 -15.61 -6.51 -7.61
C HIS A 32 -16.75 -7.26 -6.89
N LYS A 33 -16.63 -8.57 -6.69
CA LYS A 33 -17.68 -9.36 -6.06
C LYS A 33 -17.95 -8.90 -4.64
N GLU A 34 -19.22 -8.68 -4.33
CA GLU A 34 -19.64 -8.33 -2.97
C GLU A 34 -19.44 -9.51 -2.00
N ILE A 35 -18.93 -9.18 -0.81
CA ILE A 35 -18.73 -10.15 0.27
C ILE A 35 -19.03 -9.50 1.63
N GLN A 36 -19.57 -10.30 2.55
CA GLN A 36 -19.87 -9.85 3.91
C GLN A 36 -18.63 -9.98 4.81
N THR A 37 -17.71 -9.03 4.69
CA THR A 37 -16.55 -8.89 5.60
C THR A 37 -16.37 -7.42 6.01
N GLY A 38 -15.29 -7.07 6.72
CA GLY A 38 -14.95 -5.67 7.04
C GLY A 38 -14.78 -4.78 5.80
N PHE A 39 -14.46 -5.36 4.64
CA PHE A 39 -14.54 -4.71 3.33
C PHE A 39 -15.56 -5.43 2.45
N SER A 40 -16.31 -4.68 1.65
CA SER A 40 -17.39 -5.27 0.84
C SER A 40 -16.89 -5.91 -0.47
N SER A 41 -15.64 -5.73 -0.88
CA SER A 41 -15.07 -6.35 -2.09
C SER A 41 -13.54 -6.30 -2.07
N VAL A 42 -12.87 -7.07 -2.94
CA VAL A 42 -11.40 -7.05 -3.05
C VAL A 42 -10.92 -5.71 -3.58
N SER A 43 -11.65 -5.14 -4.54
CA SER A 43 -11.36 -3.81 -5.09
C SER A 43 -11.30 -2.73 -4.02
N LYS A 44 -12.19 -2.78 -3.01
CA LYS A 44 -12.17 -1.81 -1.90
C LYS A 44 -10.97 -1.98 -0.99
N VAL A 45 -10.53 -3.22 -0.71
CA VAL A 45 -9.31 -3.46 0.07
C VAL A 45 -8.09 -2.92 -0.69
N LEU A 46 -7.98 -3.23 -1.98
CA LEU A 46 -6.84 -2.81 -2.80
C LEU A 46 -6.79 -1.28 -2.96
N SER A 47 -7.96 -0.64 -3.13
CA SER A 47 -8.10 0.81 -3.16
C SER A 47 -7.69 1.45 -1.84
N HIS A 48 -8.08 0.85 -0.70
CA HIS A 48 -7.70 1.32 0.63
C HIS A 48 -6.18 1.27 0.86
N ILE A 49 -5.51 0.21 0.41
CA ILE A 49 -4.04 0.12 0.44
C ILE A 49 -3.45 1.28 -0.38
N TYR A 50 -3.88 1.45 -1.64
CA TYR A 50 -3.38 2.51 -2.53
C TYR A 50 -3.55 3.91 -1.92
N LEU A 51 -4.75 4.21 -1.42
CA LEU A 51 -5.05 5.53 -0.85
C LEU A 51 -4.26 5.79 0.43
N THR A 52 -3.97 4.75 1.21
CA THR A 52 -3.12 4.90 2.41
C THR A 52 -1.67 5.17 2.03
N ASP A 53 -1.13 4.44 1.04
CA ASP A 53 0.20 4.70 0.49
C ASP A 53 0.29 6.15 -0.03
N TYR A 54 -0.72 6.59 -0.79
CA TYR A 54 -0.79 7.94 -1.34
C TYR A 54 -0.87 9.01 -0.24
N ALA A 55 -1.66 8.79 0.81
CA ALA A 55 -1.79 9.73 1.92
C ALA A 55 -0.42 9.95 2.62
N TRP A 56 0.31 8.87 2.87
CA TRP A 56 1.62 8.95 3.52
C TRP A 56 2.72 9.47 2.59
N PHE A 57 2.62 9.22 1.29
CA PHE A 57 3.46 9.89 0.29
C PHE A 57 3.29 11.42 0.38
N ASP A 58 2.05 11.90 0.43
CA ASP A 58 1.72 13.32 0.57
C ASP A 58 2.28 13.92 1.87
N ILE A 59 2.15 13.19 2.98
CA ILE A 59 2.67 13.61 4.30
C ILE A 59 4.21 13.71 4.27
N ILE A 60 4.91 12.69 3.75
CA ILE A 60 6.38 12.74 3.62
C ILE A 60 6.82 13.86 2.67
N SER A 61 6.00 14.17 1.66
CA SER A 61 6.21 15.30 0.74
C SER A 61 5.94 16.67 1.39
N GLY A 62 5.53 16.71 2.65
CA GLY A 62 5.37 17.93 3.45
C GLY A 62 3.94 18.46 3.57
N LYS A 63 2.92 17.73 3.11
CA LYS A 63 1.52 18.09 3.35
C LYS A 63 1.10 17.71 4.77
N SER A 64 0.12 18.43 5.32
CA SER A 64 -0.52 18.01 6.57
C SER A 64 -1.37 16.76 6.38
N MET A 65 -1.60 16.00 7.45
CA MET A 65 -2.47 14.82 7.40
C MET A 65 -3.90 15.18 6.99
N ASN A 66 -4.41 16.36 7.37
CA ASN A 66 -5.73 16.82 6.95
C ASN A 66 -5.81 17.04 5.42
N GLU A 67 -4.78 17.61 4.81
CA GLU A 67 -4.71 17.77 3.35
C GLU A 67 -4.62 16.42 2.64
N ALA A 68 -3.80 15.49 3.16
CA ALA A 68 -3.67 14.14 2.63
C ALA A 68 -4.99 13.34 2.72
N ILE A 69 -5.70 13.42 3.85
CA ILE A 69 -7.02 12.80 4.05
C ILE A 69 -8.05 13.42 3.11
N SER A 70 -8.07 14.75 2.98
CA SER A 70 -8.98 15.44 2.07
C SER A 70 -8.77 14.96 0.62
N THR A 71 -7.51 14.91 0.17
CA THR A 71 -7.14 14.45 -1.17
C THR A 71 -7.58 13.01 -1.41
N THR A 72 -7.29 12.11 -0.47
CA THR A 72 -7.61 10.68 -0.63
C THR A 72 -9.12 10.40 -0.54
N ASN A 73 -9.88 11.18 0.23
CA ASN A 73 -11.33 11.11 0.22
C ASN A 73 -11.93 11.53 -1.12
N GLN A 74 -11.39 12.57 -1.76
CA GLN A 74 -11.84 13.01 -3.09
C GLN A 74 -11.54 11.97 -4.18
N LEU A 75 -10.41 11.26 -4.07
CA LEU A 75 -10.01 10.23 -5.03
C LEU A 75 -10.74 8.89 -4.83
N ARG A 76 -11.27 8.62 -3.64
CA ARG A 76 -11.72 7.28 -3.22
C ARG A 76 -12.67 6.61 -4.21
N GLU A 77 -13.76 7.27 -4.58
CA GLU A 77 -14.76 6.71 -5.50
C GLU A 77 -14.17 6.38 -6.87
N GLN A 78 -13.31 7.26 -7.37
CA GLN A 78 -12.61 7.03 -8.64
C GLN A 78 -11.65 5.84 -8.55
N ILE A 79 -10.93 5.67 -7.43
CA ILE A 79 -10.00 4.54 -7.27
C ILE A 79 -10.79 3.22 -7.11
N GLU A 80 -11.88 3.22 -6.34
CA GLU A 80 -12.69 2.01 -6.08
C GLU A 80 -13.36 1.43 -7.34
N THR A 81 -13.52 2.24 -8.39
CA THR A 81 -14.12 1.83 -9.67
C THR A 81 -13.09 1.35 -10.71
N LYS A 82 -11.79 1.45 -10.43
CA LYS A 82 -10.74 1.04 -11.37
C LYS A 82 -10.70 -0.46 -11.56
N SER A 83 -10.41 -0.87 -12.80
CA SER A 83 -10.02 -2.25 -13.11
C SER A 83 -8.72 -2.65 -12.41
N ILE A 84 -8.48 -3.96 -12.30
CA ILE A 84 -7.24 -4.46 -11.69
C ILE A 84 -6.00 -4.07 -12.50
N GLU A 85 -6.14 -3.91 -13.81
CA GLU A 85 -5.10 -3.43 -14.72
C GLU A 85 -4.75 -1.96 -14.46
N GLU A 86 -5.76 -1.11 -14.32
CA GLU A 86 -5.57 0.30 -13.95
C GLU A 86 -4.96 0.42 -12.55
N MET A 87 -5.39 -0.41 -11.60
CA MET A 87 -4.80 -0.46 -10.27
C MET A 87 -3.33 -0.83 -10.33
N LYS A 88 -2.94 -1.84 -11.12
CA LYS A 88 -1.52 -2.20 -11.32
C LYS A 88 -0.72 -0.98 -11.80
N LYS A 89 -1.25 -0.25 -12.79
CA LYS A 89 -0.57 0.93 -13.34
C LYS A 89 -0.38 2.01 -12.28
N ILE A 90 -1.44 2.41 -11.57
CA ILE A 90 -1.30 3.51 -10.59
C ILE A 90 -0.43 3.13 -9.39
N PHE A 91 -0.40 1.86 -8.99
CA PHE A 91 0.53 1.39 -7.96
C PHE A 91 1.99 1.50 -8.41
N LEU A 92 2.27 1.13 -9.67
CA LEU A 92 3.60 1.28 -10.24
C LEU A 92 4.00 2.76 -10.30
N ASP A 93 3.15 3.60 -10.88
CA ASP A 93 3.38 5.05 -11.00
C ASP A 93 3.65 5.68 -9.61
N LEU A 94 2.81 5.36 -8.60
CA LEU A 94 3.01 5.85 -7.23
C LEU A 94 4.31 5.34 -6.62
N SER A 95 4.65 4.07 -6.83
CA SER A 95 5.86 3.47 -6.27
C SER A 95 7.15 4.09 -6.82
N GLU A 96 7.15 4.52 -8.08
CA GLU A 96 8.26 5.24 -8.71
C GLU A 96 8.44 6.62 -8.05
N CYS A 97 7.36 7.39 -7.94
CA CYS A 97 7.37 8.69 -7.24
C CYS A 97 7.84 8.56 -5.79
N TYR A 98 7.38 7.52 -5.08
CA TYR A 98 7.73 7.28 -3.68
C TYR A 98 9.21 6.91 -3.55
N LYS A 99 9.75 6.08 -4.46
CA LYS A 99 11.19 5.78 -4.50
C LYS A 99 12.03 7.03 -4.72
N GLU A 100 11.64 7.88 -5.66
CA GLU A 100 12.31 9.15 -5.90
C GLU A 100 12.30 10.03 -4.65
N LEU A 101 11.15 10.18 -4.00
CA LEU A 101 10.98 10.96 -2.76
C LEU A 101 11.84 10.41 -1.61
N LEU A 102 11.91 9.09 -1.44
CA LEU A 102 12.70 8.46 -0.39
C LEU A 102 14.20 8.58 -0.66
N ASN A 103 14.63 8.43 -1.91
CA ASN A 103 16.02 8.60 -2.31
C ASN A 103 16.49 10.06 -2.23
N SER A 104 15.57 11.03 -2.33
CA SER A 104 15.89 12.46 -2.15
C SER A 104 15.99 12.87 -0.69
N GLN A 105 15.62 12.02 0.28
CA GLN A 105 15.75 12.35 1.70
C GLN A 105 17.23 12.29 2.12
N GLU A 106 17.79 13.45 2.51
CA GLU A 106 19.15 13.51 3.08
C GLU A 106 19.26 12.70 4.39
N ASN A 107 18.18 12.70 5.19
CA ASN A 107 18.10 11.95 6.44
C ASN A 107 16.69 11.35 6.62
N ILE A 108 16.57 10.04 6.42
CA ILE A 108 15.31 9.31 6.60
C ILE A 108 14.87 9.19 8.07
N GLU A 109 15.78 9.45 9.01
CA GLU A 109 15.50 9.54 10.45
C GLU A 109 15.11 10.96 10.89
N LYS A 110 14.96 11.89 9.95
CA LYS A 110 14.48 13.24 10.27
C LYS A 110 13.08 13.14 10.87
N VAL A 111 12.92 13.79 12.03
CA VAL A 111 11.62 13.88 12.70
C VAL A 111 10.65 14.71 11.87
N ILE A 112 9.46 14.16 11.67
CA ILE A 112 8.27 14.81 11.15
C ILE A 112 7.19 14.83 12.25
N VAL A 113 6.39 15.88 12.25
CA VAL A 113 5.25 16.00 13.17
C VAL A 113 3.98 15.80 12.35
N VAL A 114 3.20 14.80 12.73
CA VAL A 114 1.93 14.46 12.10
C VAL A 114 0.82 14.81 13.08
N ASP A 115 -0.04 15.76 12.71
CA ASP A 115 -1.26 16.05 13.45
C ASP A 115 -2.39 15.13 12.97
N ASN A 116 -2.60 14.04 13.70
CA ASN A 116 -3.61 13.06 13.36
C ASN A 116 -4.97 13.47 13.95
N PRO A 117 -6.01 13.71 13.12
CA PRO A 117 -7.31 14.18 13.61
C PRO A 117 -8.03 13.16 14.52
N TYR A 118 -7.58 11.91 14.56
CA TYR A 118 -8.16 10.84 15.38
C TYR A 118 -7.31 10.49 16.61
N ALA A 119 -6.01 10.79 16.60
CA ALA A 119 -5.05 10.34 17.63
C ALA A 119 -4.21 11.47 18.25
N GLY A 120 -4.28 12.69 17.73
CA GLY A 120 -3.49 13.84 18.16
C GLY A 120 -2.12 13.93 17.48
N LEU A 121 -1.23 14.72 18.08
CA LEU A 121 0.12 14.96 17.57
C LEU A 121 1.01 13.72 17.76
N LEU A 122 1.71 13.35 16.69
CA LEU A 122 2.71 12.30 16.65
C LEU A 122 4.03 12.87 16.13
N GLU A 123 5.10 12.75 16.93
CA GLU A 123 6.47 12.90 16.44
C GLU A 123 6.94 11.52 15.94
N THR A 124 7.38 11.43 14.69
CA THR A 124 7.84 10.19 14.06
C THR A 124 8.90 10.50 13.00
N SER A 125 9.47 9.51 12.32
CA SER A 125 10.40 9.71 11.21
C SER A 125 9.84 9.23 9.87
N VAL A 126 10.52 9.57 8.78
CA VAL A 126 10.19 9.00 7.45
C VAL A 126 10.36 7.48 7.47
N SER A 127 11.38 6.96 8.15
CA SER A 127 11.62 5.52 8.23
C SER A 127 10.52 4.77 8.98
N GLU A 128 10.04 5.31 10.10
CA GLU A 128 8.89 4.76 10.85
C GLU A 128 7.60 4.84 10.03
N THR A 129 7.40 5.93 9.30
CA THR A 129 6.25 6.08 8.40
C THR A 129 6.26 5.04 7.28
N VAL A 130 7.43 4.78 6.69
CA VAL A 130 7.59 3.70 5.70
C VAL A 130 7.24 2.34 6.32
N LEU A 131 7.70 2.05 7.54
CA LEU A 131 7.34 0.82 8.24
C LEU A 131 5.83 0.72 8.48
N HIS A 132 5.17 1.82 8.83
CA HIS A 132 3.72 1.87 8.96
C HIS A 132 3.02 1.51 7.63
N VAL A 133 3.41 2.13 6.53
CA VAL A 133 2.83 1.84 5.19
C VAL A 133 2.98 0.36 4.83
N VAL A 134 4.17 -0.19 5.04
CA VAL A 134 4.48 -1.61 4.73
C VAL A 134 3.67 -2.58 5.58
N THR A 135 3.55 -2.31 6.88
CA THR A 135 2.81 -3.17 7.83
C THR A 135 1.30 -3.06 7.62
N HIS A 136 0.78 -1.85 7.38
CA HIS A 136 -0.63 -1.62 7.05
C HIS A 136 -1.01 -2.31 5.73
N GLY A 137 -0.17 -2.21 4.70
CA GLY A 137 -0.34 -2.96 3.46
C GLY A 137 -0.38 -4.48 3.70
N SER A 138 0.53 -5.00 4.50
CA SER A 138 0.60 -6.44 4.81
C SER A 138 -0.66 -6.94 5.53
N TYR A 139 -1.16 -6.15 6.50
CA TYR A 139 -2.42 -6.43 7.19
C TYR A 139 -3.59 -6.55 6.21
N HIS A 140 -3.75 -5.57 5.31
CA HIS A 140 -4.87 -5.56 4.37
C HIS A 140 -4.72 -6.57 3.21
N ARG A 141 -3.51 -6.88 2.76
CA ARG A 141 -3.31 -8.02 1.84
C ARG A 141 -3.72 -9.34 2.49
N GLY A 142 -3.59 -9.48 3.81
CA GLY A 142 -4.16 -10.59 4.59
C GLY A 142 -5.70 -10.67 4.52
N ASN A 143 -6.40 -9.53 4.49
CA ASN A 143 -7.85 -9.50 4.23
C ASN A 143 -8.16 -10.05 2.83
N ILE A 144 -7.40 -9.64 1.80
CA ILE A 144 -7.58 -10.17 0.43
C ILE A 144 -7.40 -11.69 0.43
N ALA A 145 -6.35 -12.21 1.08
CA ALA A 145 -6.12 -13.65 1.16
C ALA A 145 -7.32 -14.41 1.77
N THR A 146 -7.92 -13.84 2.82
CA THR A 146 -9.10 -14.39 3.49
C THR A 146 -10.33 -14.35 2.57
N MET A 147 -10.56 -13.23 1.89
CA MET A 147 -11.68 -13.05 0.97
C MET A 147 -11.58 -14.00 -0.23
N LEU A 148 -10.38 -14.18 -0.80
CA LEU A 148 -10.15 -15.17 -1.85
C LEU A 148 -10.51 -16.58 -1.38
N ARG A 149 -10.10 -16.95 -0.15
CA ARG A 149 -10.42 -18.26 0.42
C ARG A 149 -11.92 -18.47 0.59
N GLN A 150 -12.66 -17.46 1.05
CA GLN A 150 -14.12 -17.51 1.17
C GLN A 150 -14.82 -17.69 -0.19
N MET A 151 -14.22 -17.17 -1.26
CA MET A 151 -14.72 -17.35 -2.63
C MET A 151 -14.24 -18.64 -3.30
N GLY A 152 -13.55 -19.53 -2.57
CA GLY A 152 -13.07 -20.81 -3.09
C GLY A 152 -11.76 -20.74 -3.86
N HIS A 153 -11.01 -19.63 -3.76
CA HIS A 153 -9.74 -19.42 -4.43
C HIS A 153 -8.57 -19.39 -3.45
N THR A 154 -7.39 -19.80 -3.91
CA THR A 154 -6.15 -19.65 -3.16
C THR A 154 -5.55 -18.26 -3.40
N SER A 155 -5.02 -17.67 -2.33
CA SER A 155 -4.14 -16.51 -2.39
C SER A 155 -2.73 -16.92 -2.86
N VAL A 156 -1.78 -16.00 -2.72
CA VAL A 156 -0.36 -16.16 -3.03
C VAL A 156 0.48 -15.78 -1.80
N MET A 157 1.63 -16.42 -1.61
CA MET A 157 2.55 -16.11 -0.51
C MET A 157 3.24 -14.77 -0.77
N GLN A 158 3.22 -13.90 0.23
CA GLN A 158 3.76 -12.52 0.17
C GLN A 158 4.70 -12.24 1.34
N ASP A 159 5.20 -13.27 2.01
CA ASP A 159 6.00 -13.11 3.23
C ASP A 159 7.33 -12.44 2.92
N TYR A 160 7.78 -11.57 3.84
CA TYR A 160 9.11 -10.95 3.74
C TYR A 160 10.23 -12.00 3.70
N GLY A 161 10.08 -13.11 4.41
CA GLY A 161 11.02 -14.23 4.34
C GLY A 161 11.15 -14.81 2.93
N LEU A 162 10.03 -14.98 2.21
CA LEU A 162 10.06 -15.41 0.81
C LEU A 162 10.78 -14.37 -0.06
N TYR A 163 10.45 -13.08 0.11
CA TYR A 163 11.08 -11.99 -0.64
C TYR A 163 12.61 -12.00 -0.48
N LEU A 164 13.13 -12.28 0.72
CA LEU A 164 14.57 -12.37 0.96
C LEU A 164 15.28 -13.51 0.21
N PHE A 165 14.56 -14.58 -0.15
CA PHE A 165 15.11 -15.66 -0.97
C PHE A 165 15.09 -15.35 -2.47
N MET A 166 14.40 -14.29 -2.91
CA MET A 166 14.31 -13.94 -4.32
C MET A 166 15.58 -13.21 -4.81
N PRO A 167 15.97 -13.39 -6.08
CA PRO A 167 17.00 -12.57 -6.71
C PRO A 167 16.55 -11.11 -6.68
N GLN A 168 17.30 -10.26 -5.99
CA GLN A 168 17.04 -8.83 -5.97
C GLN A 168 17.57 -8.25 -7.28
N THR A 169 16.69 -7.87 -8.19
CA THR A 169 17.08 -7.12 -9.38
C THR A 169 17.60 -5.75 -8.96
N SER A 170 18.86 -5.47 -9.29
CA SER A 170 19.53 -4.19 -9.03
C SER A 170 19.00 -3.08 -9.93
#